data_AF-A0A412F2F3-F1
#
_entry.id   AF-A0A412F2F3-F1
#
_cell.length_a   1.000
_cell.length_b   1.000
_cell.length_c   1.000
_cell.angle_alpha   90.00
_cell.angle_beta   90.00
_cell.angle_gamma   90.00
#
_symmetry.space_group_name_H-M   'P 1'
#
loop_
_entity.id
_entity.type
_entity.pdbx_description
1 polymer ?
#
loop_
_entity_poly.entity_id
_entity_poly.type
_entity_poly.pdbx_seq_one_letter_code
_entity_poly.pdbx_strand_id
1 'polypeptide(L)'
;MQDEVNEKIIALCVQTTRMSTGVLKASMRKFLDGMSRQKQKRVQVKQAVKTGKAQEKGREKERKRQEMKKPHGKQTIKQLIAQGAQLTNIQITDQNIKSFDRVARKYGIDYSLKKDSHVEPPLYLVFFKSKDVDVMTAAFKEYAGIELDQSKKKKPSVRKKLQKTQERKAKHRQRVKTKQKVRGQER
;
A
#
# COMPACT_ATOMS: atom_id res chain seq x y z
N MET A 1 -56.60 -19.87 22.11
CA MET A 1 -55.43 -19.01 21.82
C MET A 1 -55.10 -18.30 23.13
N GLN A 2 -54.00 -18.67 23.78
CA GLN A 2 -53.58 -18.04 25.03
C GLN A 2 -52.78 -16.79 24.70
N ASP A 3 -53.34 -15.63 25.02
CA ASP A 3 -52.60 -14.37 25.00
C ASP A 3 -51.61 -14.39 26.17
N GLU A 4 -50.32 -14.64 25.88
CA GLU A 4 -49.25 -14.42 26.86
C GLU A 4 -49.18 -12.92 27.16
N VAL A 5 -49.75 -12.51 28.30
CA VAL A 5 -49.63 -11.15 28.82
C VAL A 5 -48.22 -10.98 29.35
N ASN A 6 -47.35 -10.38 28.53
CA ASN A 6 -45.98 -10.07 28.91
C ASN A 6 -45.96 -8.79 29.77
N GLU A 7 -45.92 -8.96 31.09
CA GLU A 7 -45.88 -7.85 32.04
C GLU A 7 -44.52 -7.13 32.00
N LYS A 8 -44.55 -5.82 31.74
CA LYS A 8 -43.35 -4.97 31.77
C LYS A 8 -43.58 -3.82 32.73
N ILE A 9 -42.78 -3.77 33.78
CA ILE A 9 -42.78 -2.67 34.75
C ILE A 9 -41.95 -1.52 34.16
N ILE A 10 -42.55 -0.31 34.12
CA ILE A 10 -41.90 0.89 33.61
C ILE A 10 -42.08 2.02 34.61
N ALA A 11 -40.97 2.66 35.01
CA ALA A 11 -40.99 3.86 35.83
C ALA A 11 -41.10 5.11 34.95
N LEU A 12 -42.16 5.90 35.12
CA LEU A 12 -42.38 7.17 34.42
C LEU A 12 -42.47 8.31 35.45
N CYS A 13 -41.50 9.24 35.42
CA CYS A 13 -41.52 10.44 36.25
C CYS A 13 -42.17 11.60 35.48
N VAL A 14 -43.12 12.29 36.13
CA VAL A 14 -43.89 13.37 35.52
C VAL A 14 -43.88 14.56 36.48
N GLN A 15 -43.16 15.61 36.11
CA GLN A 15 -43.05 16.83 36.92
C GLN A 15 -44.24 17.75 36.63
N THR A 16 -45.13 17.93 37.61
CA THR A 16 -46.32 18.79 37.47
C THR A 16 -46.74 19.37 38.82
N THR A 17 -47.42 20.51 38.79
CA THR A 17 -47.94 21.16 40.00
C THR A 17 -49.24 20.51 40.51
N ARG A 18 -50.06 19.95 39.61
CA ARG A 18 -51.29 19.21 39.96
C ARG A 18 -51.48 18.04 39.00
N MET A 19 -51.61 16.83 39.56
CA MET A 19 -51.84 15.64 38.76
C MET A 19 -53.31 15.44 38.45
N SER A 20 -53.68 15.76 37.21
CA SER A 20 -55.00 15.49 36.64
C SER A 20 -54.95 14.33 35.66
N THR A 21 -56.09 13.70 35.44
CA THR A 21 -56.26 12.57 34.50
C THR A 21 -55.79 12.91 33.09
N GLY A 22 -56.02 14.15 32.65
CA GLY A 22 -55.57 14.64 31.35
C GLY A 22 -54.04 14.67 31.22
N VAL A 23 -53.34 15.10 32.28
CA VAL A 23 -51.88 15.16 32.28
C VAL A 23 -51.26 13.78 32.35
N LEU A 24 -51.84 12.86 33.15
CA LEU A 24 -51.39 11.46 33.20
C LEU A 24 -51.63 10.74 31.86
N LYS A 25 -52.80 10.92 31.24
CA LYS A 25 -53.10 10.34 29.91
C LYS A 25 -52.14 10.86 28.83
N ALA A 26 -51.86 12.17 28.84
CA ALA A 26 -50.96 12.79 27.88
C ALA A 26 -49.51 12.33 28.07
N SER A 27 -49.03 12.23 29.31
CA SER A 27 -47.66 11.78 29.61
C SER A 27 -47.45 10.31 29.23
N MET A 28 -48.40 9.43 29.55
CA MET A 28 -48.35 8.02 29.12
C MET A 28 -48.37 7.89 27.59
N ARG A 29 -49.26 8.62 26.90
CA ARG A 29 -49.34 8.59 25.43
C ARG A 29 -48.03 9.06 24.79
N LYS A 30 -47.47 10.18 25.26
CA LYS A 30 -46.19 10.71 24.77
C LYS A 30 -45.04 9.73 24.97
N PHE A 31 -45.01 9.00 26.09
CA PHE A 31 -44.00 7.98 26.36
C PHE A 31 -44.12 6.79 25.39
N LEU A 32 -45.34 6.27 25.17
CA LEU A 32 -45.61 5.18 24.22
C LEU A 32 -45.25 5.57 22.78
N ASP A 33 -45.61 6.79 22.36
CA ASP A 33 -45.28 7.33 21.03
C ASP A 33 -43.77 7.54 20.85
N GLY A 34 -43.06 7.94 21.92
CA GLY A 34 -41.61 8.03 21.95
C GLY A 34 -40.94 6.67 21.73
N MET A 35 -41.41 5.63 22.42
CA MET A 35 -40.89 4.27 22.27
C MET A 35 -41.16 3.69 20.88
N SER A 36 -42.35 3.89 20.31
CA SER A 36 -42.70 3.40 18.97
C SER A 36 -41.84 4.06 17.89
N ARG A 37 -41.65 5.38 17.95
CA ARG A 37 -40.76 6.14 17.06
C ARG A 37 -39.30 5.70 17.18
N GLN A 38 -38.79 5.47 18.39
CA GLN A 38 -37.41 5.02 18.59
C GLN A 38 -37.18 3.61 18.03
N LYS A 39 -38.17 2.71 18.19
CA LYS A 39 -38.13 1.36 17.59
C LYS A 39 -38.14 1.44 16.06
N GLN A 40 -39.04 2.24 15.47
CA GLN A 40 -39.08 2.46 14.01
C GLN A 40 -37.77 3.05 13.47
N LYS A 41 -37.21 4.09 14.12
CA LYS A 41 -35.91 4.67 13.72
C LYS A 41 -34.78 3.64 13.74
N ARG A 42 -34.70 2.80 14.78
CA ARG A 42 -33.67 1.74 14.86
C ARG A 42 -33.80 0.71 13.74
N VAL A 43 -35.03 0.35 13.36
CA VAL A 43 -35.28 -0.59 12.24
C VAL A 43 -34.90 0.04 10.90
N GLN A 44 -35.31 1.29 10.66
CA GLN A 44 -34.96 2.02 9.43
C GLN A 44 -33.44 2.22 9.28
N VAL A 45 -32.74 2.60 10.35
CA VAL A 45 -31.27 2.74 10.34
C VAL A 45 -30.60 1.39 10.06
N LYS A 46 -31.04 0.29 10.69
CA LYS A 46 -30.50 -1.04 10.43
C LYS A 46 -30.74 -1.51 9.00
N GLN A 47 -31.91 -1.22 8.42
CA GLN A 47 -32.22 -1.52 7.03
C GLN A 47 -31.36 -0.69 6.07
N ALA A 48 -31.26 0.63 6.29
CA ALA A 48 -30.45 1.54 5.49
C ALA A 48 -28.95 1.18 5.50
N VAL A 49 -28.40 0.75 6.65
CA VAL A 49 -27.00 0.30 6.75
C VAL A 49 -26.80 -1.03 6.01
N LYS A 50 -27.77 -1.95 6.07
CA LYS A 50 -27.68 -3.22 5.32
C LYS A 50 -27.76 -3.01 3.82
N THR A 51 -28.68 -2.17 3.34
CA THR A 51 -28.79 -1.83 1.91
C THR A 51 -27.57 -1.05 1.44
N GLY A 52 -27.07 -0.09 2.22
CA GLY A 52 -25.85 0.66 1.91
C GLY A 52 -24.63 -0.24 1.74
N LYS A 53 -24.38 -1.13 2.72
CA LYS A 53 -23.25 -2.09 2.65
C LYS A 53 -23.38 -3.08 1.48
N ALA A 54 -24.60 -3.51 1.14
CA ALA A 54 -24.82 -4.41 0.01
C ALA A 54 -24.57 -3.70 -1.33
N GLN A 55 -25.03 -2.45 -1.46
CA GLN A 55 -24.86 -1.64 -2.67
C GLN A 55 -23.39 -1.24 -2.88
N GLU A 56 -22.66 -0.93 -1.80
CA GLU A 56 -21.23 -0.65 -1.84
C GLU A 56 -20.43 -1.89 -2.25
N LYS A 57 -20.74 -3.07 -1.67
CA LYS A 57 -20.14 -4.35 -2.10
C LYS A 57 -20.44 -4.68 -3.55
N GLY A 58 -21.64 -4.38 -4.05
CA GLY A 58 -22.00 -4.54 -5.47
C GLY A 58 -21.15 -3.66 -6.38
N ARG A 59 -21.05 -2.37 -6.05
CA ARG A 59 -20.23 -1.38 -6.78
C ARG A 59 -18.74 -1.74 -6.78
N GLU A 60 -18.21 -2.21 -5.65
CA GLU A 60 -16.80 -2.63 -5.56
C GLU A 60 -16.52 -3.87 -6.43
N LYS A 61 -17.42 -4.87 -6.42
CA LYS A 61 -17.32 -6.04 -7.31
C LYS A 61 -17.39 -5.65 -8.79
N GLU A 62 -18.24 -4.69 -9.13
CA GLU A 62 -18.36 -4.20 -10.50
C GLU A 62 -17.11 -3.43 -10.94
N ARG A 63 -16.54 -2.58 -10.08
CA ARG A 63 -15.24 -1.92 -10.31
C ARG A 63 -14.14 -2.94 -10.54
N LYS A 64 -14.01 -3.94 -9.67
CA LYS A 64 -13.03 -5.03 -9.82
C LYS A 64 -13.22 -5.81 -11.13
N ARG A 65 -14.47 -6.11 -11.52
CA ARG A 65 -14.78 -6.75 -12.81
C ARG A 65 -14.39 -5.86 -13.99
N GLN A 66 -14.62 -4.55 -13.91
CA GLN A 66 -14.20 -3.60 -14.95
C GLN A 66 -12.68 -3.47 -15.03
N GLU A 67 -11.97 -3.53 -13.90
CA GLU A 67 -10.51 -3.57 -13.86
C GLU A 67 -9.96 -4.86 -14.48
N MET A 68 -10.48 -6.04 -14.11
CA MET A 68 -10.06 -7.32 -14.67
C MET A 68 -10.28 -7.44 -16.19
N LYS A 69 -11.29 -6.75 -16.73
CA LYS A 69 -11.55 -6.70 -18.17
C LYS A 69 -10.54 -5.85 -18.95
N LYS A 70 -9.76 -5.00 -18.27
CA LYS A 70 -8.71 -4.23 -18.94
C LYS A 70 -7.60 -5.19 -19.38
N PRO A 71 -7.12 -5.11 -20.63
CA PRO A 71 -5.95 -5.89 -21.03
C PRO A 71 -4.75 -5.42 -20.22
N HIS A 72 -3.99 -6.31 -19.60
CA HIS A 72 -2.78 -5.96 -18.83
C HIS A 72 -1.51 -6.45 -19.57
N GLY A 73 -0.38 -5.80 -19.34
CA GLY A 73 0.92 -6.17 -19.90
C GLY A 73 1.23 -5.47 -21.22
N LYS A 74 1.45 -6.22 -22.30
CA LYS A 74 1.79 -5.64 -23.61
C LYS A 74 0.59 -4.87 -24.16
N GLN A 75 0.71 -3.55 -24.22
CA GLN A 75 -0.31 -2.64 -24.75
C GLN A 75 0.30 -1.76 -25.84
N THR A 76 -0.56 -1.22 -26.69
CA THR A 76 -0.13 -0.20 -27.66
C THR A 76 0.11 1.14 -26.97
N ILE A 77 0.99 1.98 -27.53
CA ILE A 77 1.22 3.36 -27.08
C ILE A 77 -0.11 4.12 -26.95
N LYS A 78 -1.02 3.96 -27.91
CA LYS A 78 -2.36 4.59 -27.89
C LYS A 78 -3.19 4.15 -26.69
N GLN A 79 -3.19 2.85 -26.35
CA GLN A 79 -3.92 2.33 -25.19
C GLN A 79 -3.34 2.86 -23.87
N LEU A 80 -2.02 2.98 -23.77
CA LEU A 80 -1.37 3.55 -22.59
C LEU A 80 -1.70 5.04 -22.41
N ILE A 81 -1.71 5.81 -23.51
CA ILE A 81 -2.10 7.24 -23.49
C ILE A 81 -3.60 7.39 -23.16
N ALA A 82 -4.46 6.54 -23.75
CA ALA A 82 -5.91 6.57 -23.51
C ALA A 82 -6.29 6.34 -22.04
N GLN A 83 -5.42 5.69 -21.27
CA GLN A 83 -5.58 5.52 -19.83
C GLN A 83 -5.20 6.78 -19.02
N GLY A 84 -4.89 7.89 -19.69
CA GLY A 84 -4.60 9.19 -19.08
C GLY A 84 -3.23 9.27 -18.42
N ALA A 85 -2.30 8.39 -18.79
CA ALA A 85 -0.95 8.36 -18.24
C ALA A 85 0.05 9.04 -19.20
N GLN A 86 0.93 9.88 -18.64
CA GLN A 86 2.15 10.27 -19.33
C GLN A 86 3.03 9.02 -19.52
N LEU A 87 3.79 9.00 -20.62
CA LEU A 87 4.66 7.89 -20.97
C LEU A 87 6.12 8.24 -20.68
N THR A 88 6.83 7.32 -20.07
CA THR A 88 8.30 7.33 -19.94
C THR A 88 8.91 6.28 -20.84
N ASN A 89 10.11 6.55 -21.34
CA ASN A 89 10.87 5.61 -22.16
C ASN A 89 12.15 5.15 -21.44
N ILE A 90 12.48 3.87 -21.60
CA ILE A 90 13.77 3.30 -21.20
C ILE A 90 14.34 2.55 -22.40
N GLN A 91 15.63 2.72 -22.63
CA GLN A 91 16.36 2.00 -23.66
C GLN A 91 16.76 0.62 -23.16
N ILE A 92 16.52 -0.41 -23.95
CA ILE A 92 16.88 -1.80 -23.68
C ILE A 92 17.68 -2.34 -24.88
N THR A 93 18.64 -3.21 -24.58
CA THR A 93 19.44 -3.94 -25.58
C THR A 93 18.72 -5.19 -26.07
N ASP A 94 19.03 -5.63 -27.29
CA ASP A 94 18.38 -6.79 -27.94
C ASP A 94 18.49 -8.09 -27.12
N GLN A 95 19.54 -8.21 -26.31
CA GLN A 95 19.78 -9.38 -25.44
C GLN A 95 18.81 -9.44 -24.25
N ASN A 96 18.40 -8.27 -23.70
CA ASN A 96 17.61 -8.19 -22.47
C ASN A 96 16.10 -8.07 -22.71
N ILE A 97 15.70 -7.88 -23.96
CA ILE A 97 14.32 -7.55 -24.35
C ILE A 97 13.29 -8.65 -24.05
N LYS A 98 13.70 -9.92 -24.19
CA LYS A 98 12.82 -11.08 -23.92
C LYS A 98 12.59 -11.27 -22.42
N SER A 99 13.64 -11.09 -21.63
CA SER A 99 13.57 -11.19 -20.17
C SER A 99 12.70 -10.09 -19.56
N PHE A 100 12.72 -8.91 -20.19
CA PHE A 100 11.93 -7.77 -19.76
C PHE A 100 10.41 -8.06 -19.72
N ASP A 101 9.86 -8.79 -20.70
CA ASP A 101 8.43 -9.18 -20.72
C ASP A 101 8.02 -9.96 -19.47
N ARG A 102 8.85 -10.91 -19.03
CA ARG A 102 8.58 -11.71 -17.83
C ARG A 102 8.58 -10.84 -16.57
N VAL A 103 9.52 -9.90 -16.50
CA VAL A 103 9.68 -8.98 -15.37
C VAL A 103 8.50 -8.00 -15.33
N ALA A 104 8.15 -7.37 -16.45
CA ALA A 104 7.03 -6.44 -16.53
C ALA A 104 5.71 -7.11 -16.10
N ARG A 105 5.45 -8.36 -16.54
CA ARG A 105 4.26 -9.10 -16.11
C ARG A 105 4.25 -9.45 -14.63
N LYS A 106 5.41 -9.81 -14.05
CA LYS A 106 5.54 -10.11 -12.62
C LYS A 106 5.13 -8.91 -11.76
N TYR A 107 5.47 -7.71 -12.21
CA TYR A 107 5.19 -6.46 -11.52
C TYR A 107 3.89 -5.78 -11.99
N GLY A 108 3.15 -6.38 -12.94
CA GLY A 108 1.89 -5.84 -13.44
C GLY A 108 2.02 -4.53 -14.25
N ILE A 109 3.18 -4.31 -14.88
CA ILE A 109 3.48 -3.08 -15.62
C ILE A 109 2.95 -3.20 -17.04
N ASP A 110 2.13 -2.22 -17.44
CA ASP A 110 1.67 -2.10 -18.82
C ASP A 110 2.73 -1.37 -19.66
N TYR A 111 3.11 -1.95 -20.79
CA TYR A 111 4.19 -1.40 -21.60
C TYR A 111 3.99 -1.64 -23.10
N SER A 112 4.63 -0.79 -23.90
CA SER A 112 4.73 -0.89 -25.34
C SER A 112 6.20 -0.95 -25.74
N LEU A 113 6.52 -1.81 -26.69
CA LEU A 113 7.87 -1.96 -27.22
C LEU A 113 7.95 -1.33 -28.60
N LYS A 114 8.95 -0.48 -28.84
CA LYS A 114 9.20 0.15 -30.13
C LYS A 114 10.66 -0.02 -30.51
N LYS A 115 10.91 -0.45 -31.73
CA LYS A 115 12.24 -0.49 -32.32
C LYS A 115 12.52 0.84 -33.01
N ASP A 116 13.68 1.42 -32.72
CA ASP A 116 14.24 2.52 -33.48
C ASP A 116 15.28 1.94 -34.44
N SER A 117 14.95 1.95 -35.73
CA SER A 117 15.79 1.42 -36.81
C SER A 117 16.69 2.49 -37.44
N HIS A 118 16.59 3.75 -37.00
CA HIS A 118 17.40 4.85 -37.57
C HIS A 118 18.78 4.98 -36.93
N VAL A 119 19.00 4.30 -35.82
CA VAL A 119 20.29 4.26 -35.12
C VAL A 119 20.92 2.88 -35.33
N GLU A 120 22.19 2.86 -35.68
CA GLU A 120 22.98 1.64 -35.86
C GLU A 120 23.94 1.52 -34.66
N PRO A 121 23.83 0.50 -33.79
CA PRO A 121 22.90 -0.63 -33.81
C PRO A 121 21.46 -0.28 -33.37
N PRO A 122 20.43 -1.05 -33.80
CA PRO A 122 19.03 -0.76 -33.50
C PRO A 122 18.74 -0.69 -32.00
N LEU A 123 18.05 0.36 -31.58
CA LEU A 123 17.68 0.59 -30.19
C LEU A 123 16.25 0.14 -29.94
N TYR A 124 16.01 -0.52 -28.81
CA TYR A 124 14.66 -0.87 -28.38
C TYR A 124 14.23 0.03 -27.24
N LEU A 125 13.14 0.74 -27.45
CA LEU A 125 12.54 1.65 -26.49
C LEU A 125 11.30 0.98 -25.90
N VAL A 126 11.27 0.87 -24.59
CA VAL A 126 10.09 0.46 -23.85
C VAL A 126 9.39 1.70 -23.33
N PHE A 127 8.15 1.90 -23.75
CA PHE A 127 7.24 2.92 -23.25
C PHE A 127 6.33 2.32 -22.19
N PHE A 128 6.27 2.96 -21.02
CA PHE A 128 5.41 2.55 -19.91
C PHE A 128 4.86 3.80 -19.23
N LYS A 129 3.89 3.63 -18.32
CA LYS A 129 3.27 4.76 -17.62
C LYS A 129 4.26 5.40 -16.65
N SER A 130 4.30 6.73 -16.59
CA SER A 130 5.15 7.45 -15.63
C SER A 130 4.86 7.12 -14.16
N LYS A 131 3.65 6.63 -13.85
CA LYS A 131 3.29 6.16 -12.50
C LYS A 131 4.08 4.93 -12.06
N ASP A 132 4.51 4.11 -13.02
CA ASP A 132 5.13 2.82 -12.75
C ASP A 132 6.66 2.89 -12.76
N VAL A 133 7.26 4.10 -12.72
CA VAL A 133 8.73 4.31 -12.76
C VAL A 133 9.45 3.62 -11.60
N ASP A 134 8.92 3.76 -10.38
CA ASP A 134 9.54 3.15 -9.20
C ASP A 134 9.43 1.62 -9.22
N VAL A 135 8.27 1.12 -9.65
CA VAL A 135 8.01 -0.32 -9.82
C VAL A 135 8.94 -0.91 -10.89
N MET A 136 9.07 -0.23 -12.03
CA MET A 136 10.01 -0.58 -13.09
C MET A 136 11.45 -0.61 -12.59
N THR A 137 11.85 0.40 -11.82
CA THR A 137 13.21 0.48 -11.26
C THR A 137 13.49 -0.68 -10.30
N ALA A 138 12.54 -1.04 -9.45
CA ALA A 138 12.64 -2.20 -8.57
C ALA A 138 12.75 -3.51 -9.37
N ALA A 139 11.92 -3.65 -10.40
CA ALA A 139 11.89 -4.81 -11.27
C ALA A 139 13.22 -5.01 -12.04
N PHE A 140 13.80 -3.92 -12.53
CA PHE A 140 15.14 -3.93 -13.15
C PHE A 140 16.23 -4.30 -12.15
N LYS A 141 16.17 -3.81 -10.92
CA LYS A 141 17.14 -4.17 -9.87
C LYS A 141 17.10 -5.67 -9.56
N GLU A 142 15.91 -6.26 -9.53
CA GLU A 142 15.72 -7.69 -9.34
C GLU A 142 16.29 -8.49 -10.53
N TYR A 143 15.95 -8.09 -11.77
CA TYR A 143 16.44 -8.76 -12.97
C TYR A 143 17.96 -8.68 -13.13
N ALA A 144 18.53 -7.51 -12.90
CA ALA A 144 19.98 -7.30 -12.92
C ALA A 144 20.69 -8.02 -11.76
N GLY A 145 19.94 -8.63 -10.82
CA GLY A 145 20.50 -9.36 -9.70
C GLY A 145 21.42 -8.50 -8.85
N ILE A 146 21.22 -7.16 -8.82
CA ILE A 146 22.15 -6.22 -8.18
C ILE A 146 22.31 -6.57 -6.69
N GLU A 147 21.29 -7.10 -6.03
CA GLU A 147 21.40 -7.60 -4.65
C GLU A 147 22.29 -8.85 -4.54
N LEU A 148 22.17 -9.78 -5.48
CA LEU A 148 23.01 -10.98 -5.55
C LEU A 148 24.47 -10.61 -5.87
N ASP A 149 24.69 -9.65 -6.77
CA ASP A 149 26.02 -9.16 -7.13
C ASP A 149 26.66 -8.31 -6.04
N GLN A 150 25.89 -7.54 -5.26
CA GLN A 150 26.40 -6.86 -4.07
C GLN A 150 26.85 -7.84 -2.98
N SER A 151 26.16 -8.98 -2.82
CA SER A 151 26.61 -10.04 -1.91
C SER A 151 27.81 -10.84 -2.46
N LYS A 152 27.98 -10.90 -3.80
CA LYS A 152 29.17 -11.41 -4.50
C LYS A 152 30.30 -10.39 -4.62
N LYS A 153 30.07 -9.09 -4.38
CA LYS A 153 31.15 -8.09 -4.32
C LYS A 153 32.14 -8.56 -3.28
N LYS A 154 33.32 -8.92 -3.80
CA LYS A 154 34.40 -9.69 -3.17
C LYS A 154 34.49 -9.43 -1.67
N LYS A 155 33.93 -10.34 -0.86
CA LYS A 155 34.26 -10.44 0.57
C LYS A 155 35.79 -10.42 0.66
N PRO A 156 36.40 -9.52 1.45
CA PRO A 156 37.86 -9.38 1.46
C PRO A 156 38.46 -10.74 1.84
N SER A 157 39.39 -11.23 1.01
CA SER A 157 40.03 -12.52 1.22
C SER A 157 40.67 -12.58 2.61
N VAL A 158 40.82 -13.79 3.17
CA VAL A 158 41.44 -14.00 4.48
C VAL A 158 42.80 -13.29 4.55
N ARG A 159 43.61 -13.37 3.48
CA ARG A 159 44.89 -12.66 3.35
C ARG A 159 44.74 -11.13 3.46
N LYS A 160 43.74 -10.53 2.80
CA LYS A 160 43.49 -9.09 2.84
C LYS A 160 42.95 -8.63 4.20
N LYS A 161 42.18 -9.47 4.90
CA LYS A 161 41.79 -9.23 6.31
C LYS A 161 43.00 -9.29 7.24
N LEU A 162 43.87 -10.29 7.09
CA LEU A 162 45.08 -10.44 7.90
C LEU A 162 46.04 -9.26 7.73
N GLN A 163 46.29 -8.80 6.49
CA GLN A 163 47.09 -7.61 6.22
C GLN A 163 46.54 -6.37 6.92
N LYS A 164 45.24 -6.09 6.80
CA LYS A 164 44.60 -4.97 7.52
C LYS A 164 44.76 -5.08 9.04
N THR A 165 44.67 -6.29 9.60
CA THR A 165 44.87 -6.50 11.05
C THR A 165 46.32 -6.28 11.46
N GLN A 166 47.29 -6.76 10.67
CA GLN A 166 48.72 -6.51 10.91
C GLN A 166 49.04 -5.02 10.83
N GLU A 167 48.56 -4.31 9.81
CA GLU A 167 48.71 -2.86 9.66
C GLU A 167 48.11 -2.10 10.85
N ARG A 168 46.91 -2.49 11.31
CA ARG A 168 46.27 -1.90 12.49
C ARG A 168 47.10 -2.14 13.76
N LYS A 169 47.60 -3.36 13.97
CA LYS A 169 48.48 -3.68 15.11
C LYS A 169 49.78 -2.86 15.04
N ALA A 170 50.39 -2.72 13.87
CA ALA A 170 51.61 -1.93 13.66
C ALA A 170 51.37 -0.44 13.96
N LYS A 171 50.30 0.16 13.42
CA LYS A 171 49.91 1.54 13.71
C LYS A 171 49.62 1.77 15.20
N HIS A 172 48.96 0.81 15.85
CA HIS A 172 48.71 0.88 17.29
C HIS A 172 50.02 0.83 18.10
N ARG A 173 50.94 -0.09 17.76
CA ARG A 173 52.26 -0.20 18.40
C ARG A 173 53.08 1.07 18.22
N GLN A 174 53.05 1.69 17.05
CA GLN A 174 53.71 2.99 16.80
C GLN A 174 53.11 4.10 17.66
N ARG A 175 51.77 4.21 17.72
CA ARG A 175 51.08 5.17 18.59
C ARG A 175 51.45 5.03 20.07
N VAL A 176 51.55 3.79 20.57
CA VAL A 176 51.95 3.51 21.96
C VAL A 176 53.40 3.97 22.21
N LYS A 177 54.33 3.65 21.30
CA LYS A 177 55.73 4.09 21.41
C LYS A 177 55.88 5.62 21.37
N THR A 178 55.14 6.32 20.50
CA THR A 178 55.17 7.79 20.46
C THR A 178 54.57 8.41 21.72
N LYS A 179 53.49 7.86 22.29
CA LYS A 179 52.93 8.35 23.57
C LYS A 179 53.91 8.18 24.73
N GLN A 180 54.70 7.11 24.74
CA GLN A 180 55.73 6.88 25.76
C GLN A 180 56.94 7.82 25.63
N LYS A 181 57.29 8.24 24.40
CA LYS A 181 58.42 9.16 24.16
C LYS A 181 58.18 10.61 24.60
N VAL A 182 56.92 11.04 24.75
CA VAL A 182 56.57 12.44 25.14
C VAL A 182 56.48 12.60 26.68
N ARG A 183 57.04 11.66 27.46
CA ARG A 183 56.91 11.65 28.93
C ARG A 183 58.26 11.91 29.65
N GLY A 184 58.91 13.02 29.29
CA GLY A 184 60.10 13.60 29.95
C GLY A 184 60.92 14.44 28.96
N GLN A 185 61.37 15.66 29.22
CA GLN A 185 61.44 16.50 30.41
C GLN A 185 61.04 17.95 30.01
N GLU A 186 60.10 18.57 30.74
CA GLU A 186 60.07 20.03 30.90
C GLU A 186 60.53 20.28 32.35
N ARG A 187 61.77 20.74 32.47
CA ARG A 187 62.42 21.54 33.53
C ARG A 187 63.91 21.23 33.57
#